data_AF-A0A8T2DGD5-F1
#
_entry.id   AF-A0A8T2DGD5-F1
#
_cell.length_a   1.000
_cell.length_b   1.000
_cell.length_c   1.000
_cell.angle_alpha   90.00
_cell.angle_beta   90.00
_cell.angle_gamma   90.00
#
_symmetry.space_group_name_H-M   'P 1'
#
loop_
_entity.id
_entity.type
_entity.pdbx_description
1 polymer ?
#
loop_
_entity_poly.entity_id
_entity_poly.type
_entity_poly.pdbx_seq_one_letter_code
_entity_poly.pdbx_strand_id
1 'polypeptide(L)'
;MERKRTKDSEPGPVPLLVPVDRFGFLKQEHGSSPQRFTKTKSSINYEKEEKRVTKWRKMIGTGGSDWKHYVRRKPHVVKRRVRKGIPDCLRGLVWQLISGSRDLLLMNPGVYVQLVIYETSASELDIIRDISRTFPSHVFFQKRHGPGQRSLYNVLKAYSVYDRDVGYVQGMGFIAGLLLLYMSEEDAFWLLVALLKGAVHSPIEGLYQAGLPLVQQYLLQFDQLVRELMPKLGEHFTQEMINPSMYASQWFITVFSYSLPFHSALRIWDVFLAEGVKIVFKVGLALLKHCHDDLLKLPFEELMHALRNFPEDAMDPDTLLPLAYSIKVSKRLEEMKQDCDKAVAKPTQTAKSVRQ
;
A
#
# COMPACT_ATOMS: atom_id res chain seq x y z
N MET A 1 -33.64 32.43 -57.78
CA MET A 1 -33.70 31.22 -56.91
C MET A 1 -32.37 31.08 -56.21
N GLU A 2 -32.36 31.40 -54.92
CA GLU A 2 -31.17 31.57 -54.08
C GLU A 2 -30.53 30.24 -53.66
N ARG A 3 -29.19 30.22 -53.66
CA ARG A 3 -28.36 29.17 -53.07
C ARG A 3 -28.37 29.30 -51.55
N LYS A 4 -28.99 28.35 -50.84
CA LYS A 4 -28.92 28.26 -49.38
C LYS A 4 -27.69 27.45 -48.96
N ARG A 5 -26.67 28.14 -48.45
CA ARG A 5 -25.60 27.55 -47.63
C ARG A 5 -26.20 27.09 -46.29
N THR A 6 -26.10 25.81 -45.97
CA THR A 6 -26.41 25.28 -44.64
C THR A 6 -25.20 25.41 -43.72
N LYS A 7 -25.49 25.95 -42.53
CA LYS A 7 -24.58 26.42 -41.49
C LYS A 7 -23.68 25.34 -40.91
N ASP A 8 -22.49 25.81 -40.55
CA ASP A 8 -21.48 25.16 -39.74
C ASP A 8 -22.06 24.51 -38.47
N SER A 9 -21.63 23.28 -38.22
CA SER A 9 -21.83 22.57 -36.96
C SER A 9 -21.02 23.27 -35.86
N GLU A 10 -21.70 23.80 -34.85
CA GLU A 10 -21.06 24.24 -33.61
C GLU A 10 -20.31 23.05 -32.97
N PRO A 11 -19.04 23.20 -32.59
CA PRO A 11 -18.39 22.19 -31.75
C PRO A 11 -19.07 22.22 -30.38
N GLY A 12 -19.71 21.11 -30.02
CA GLY A 12 -20.27 20.91 -28.69
C GLY A 12 -19.24 21.21 -27.59
N PRO A 13 -19.68 21.57 -26.38
CA PRO A 13 -18.77 21.99 -25.32
C PRO A 13 -17.71 20.92 -25.08
N VAL A 14 -16.45 21.31 -25.30
CA VAL A 14 -15.28 20.52 -24.94
C VAL A 14 -15.42 20.19 -23.44
N PRO A 15 -15.40 18.91 -23.02
CA PRO A 15 -15.46 18.58 -21.61
C PRO A 15 -14.35 19.34 -20.90
N LEU A 16 -14.71 20.19 -19.95
CA LEU A 16 -13.74 20.87 -19.09
C LEU A 16 -12.83 19.80 -18.49
N LEU A 17 -11.56 19.82 -18.88
CA LEU A 17 -10.54 18.90 -18.36
C LEU A 17 -10.46 19.14 -16.85
N VAL A 18 -11.10 18.27 -16.06
CA VAL A 18 -11.05 18.37 -14.61
C VAL A 18 -9.58 18.28 -14.19
N PRO A 19 -9.03 19.28 -13.49
CA PRO A 19 -7.62 19.28 -13.15
C PRO A 19 -7.26 18.07 -12.31
N VAL A 20 -6.29 17.28 -12.78
CA VAL A 20 -5.72 16.15 -12.03
C VAL A 20 -4.33 16.50 -11.50
N ASP A 21 -3.95 15.86 -10.41
CA ASP A 21 -2.57 15.83 -9.96
C ASP A 21 -1.70 14.93 -10.85
N ARG A 22 -0.40 14.84 -10.53
CA ARG A 22 0.56 14.05 -11.30
C ARG A 22 0.32 12.53 -11.23
N PHE A 23 -0.56 12.08 -10.34
CA PHE A 23 -0.88 10.67 -10.13
C PHE A 23 -2.27 10.31 -10.66
N GLY A 24 -3.03 11.27 -11.21
CA GLY A 24 -4.36 11.03 -11.77
C GLY A 24 -5.51 11.22 -10.77
N PHE A 25 -5.26 11.80 -9.59
CA PHE A 25 -6.33 12.18 -8.66
C PHE A 25 -6.88 13.55 -9.00
N LEU A 26 -8.20 13.71 -8.94
CA LEU A 26 -8.87 14.99 -9.15
C LEU A 26 -8.45 15.98 -8.05
N LYS A 27 -8.05 17.19 -8.46
CA LYS A 27 -7.77 18.27 -7.52
C LYS A 27 -9.09 18.84 -7.01
N GLN A 28 -9.23 18.95 -5.70
CA GLN A 28 -10.33 19.70 -5.12
C GLN A 28 -10.13 21.18 -5.45
N GLU A 29 -11.17 21.86 -5.96
CA GLU A 29 -11.16 23.31 -6.12
C GLU A 29 -11.21 23.96 -4.74
N HIS A 30 -10.06 24.11 -4.09
CA HIS A 30 -9.92 24.99 -2.94
C HIS A 30 -9.01 26.13 -3.38
N GLY A 31 -9.60 27.32 -3.47
CA GLY A 31 -8.95 28.55 -3.93
C GLY A 31 -7.61 28.75 -3.24
N SER A 32 -6.55 28.37 -3.95
CA SER A 32 -5.17 28.53 -3.49
C SER A 32 -4.39 29.15 -4.64
N SER A 33 -3.71 30.24 -4.27
CA SER A 33 -2.97 31.15 -5.14
C SER A 33 -2.13 30.42 -6.20
N PRO A 34 -1.92 31.01 -7.38
CA PRO A 34 -1.07 30.43 -8.40
C PRO A 34 0.34 30.26 -7.84
N GLN A 35 0.72 29.03 -7.50
CA GLN A 35 2.12 28.68 -7.28
C GLN A 35 2.86 29.02 -8.57
N ARG A 36 3.59 30.15 -8.57
CA ARG A 36 4.58 30.48 -9.59
C ARG A 36 5.66 29.40 -9.53
N PHE A 37 5.46 28.30 -10.26
CA PHE A 37 6.51 27.35 -10.58
C PHE A 37 7.60 28.12 -11.34
N THR A 38 8.71 28.39 -10.68
CA THR A 38 9.90 28.90 -11.36
C THR A 38 10.40 27.79 -12.28
N LYS A 39 10.40 28.03 -13.60
CA LYS A 39 10.81 27.07 -14.65
C LYS A 39 12.14 26.35 -14.30
N THR A 40 13.04 27.04 -13.60
CA THR A 40 14.33 26.52 -13.14
C THR A 40 14.21 25.36 -12.13
N LYS A 41 13.30 25.41 -11.15
CA LYS A 41 13.11 24.31 -10.18
C LYS A 41 12.54 23.04 -10.85
N SER A 42 11.65 23.23 -11.82
CA SER A 42 11.06 22.13 -12.61
C SER A 42 12.12 21.42 -13.47
N SER A 43 12.98 22.18 -14.17
CA SER A 43 14.07 21.64 -14.99
C SER A 43 15.09 20.85 -14.17
N ILE A 44 15.52 21.37 -13.02
CA ILE A 44 16.46 20.66 -12.12
C ILE A 44 15.86 19.35 -11.61
N ASN A 45 14.57 19.32 -11.28
CA ASN A 45 13.89 18.12 -10.83
C ASN A 45 13.77 17.08 -11.96
N TYR A 46 13.52 17.52 -13.19
CA TYR A 46 13.48 16.65 -14.36
C TYR A 46 14.83 15.96 -14.60
N GLU A 47 15.94 16.72 -14.60
CA GLU A 47 17.27 16.13 -14.76
C GLU A 47 17.63 15.14 -13.66
N LYS A 48 17.22 15.43 -12.42
CA LYS A 48 17.40 14.50 -11.29
C LYS A 48 16.61 13.21 -11.52
N GLU A 49 15.35 13.31 -11.97
CA GLU A 49 14.49 12.16 -12.31
C GLU A 49 15.13 11.31 -13.41
N GLU A 50 15.59 11.93 -14.50
CA GLU A 50 16.20 11.25 -15.63
C GLU A 50 17.50 10.52 -15.22
N LYS A 51 18.35 11.18 -14.42
CA LYS A 51 19.54 10.56 -13.83
C LYS A 51 19.18 9.35 -12.97
N ARG A 52 18.04 9.38 -12.25
CA ARG A 52 17.54 8.21 -11.49
C ARG A 52 17.07 7.10 -12.43
N VAL A 53 16.27 7.42 -13.44
CA VAL A 53 15.75 6.45 -14.43
C VAL A 53 16.90 5.74 -15.14
N THR A 54 17.89 6.46 -15.65
CA THR A 54 19.07 5.88 -16.33
C THR A 54 19.85 4.96 -15.40
N LYS A 55 20.01 5.36 -14.14
CA LYS A 55 20.64 4.55 -13.11
C LYS A 55 19.87 3.26 -12.85
N TRP A 56 18.54 3.30 -12.79
CA TRP A 56 17.68 2.13 -12.59
C TRP A 56 17.66 1.21 -13.82
N ARG A 57 17.56 1.76 -15.05
CA ARG A 57 17.65 0.97 -16.30
C ARG A 57 18.92 0.11 -16.37
N LYS A 58 20.07 0.67 -15.97
CA LYS A 58 21.34 -0.07 -15.87
C LYS A 58 21.34 -1.20 -14.82
N MET A 59 20.44 -1.17 -13.85
CA MET A 59 20.32 -2.25 -12.84
C MET A 59 19.39 -3.36 -13.30
N ILE A 60 18.28 -3.00 -13.96
CA ILE A 60 17.24 -3.94 -14.37
C ILE A 60 17.58 -4.61 -15.70
N GLY A 61 18.35 -3.96 -16.58
CA GLY A 61 18.60 -4.44 -17.94
C GLY A 61 17.35 -4.35 -18.81
N THR A 62 17.44 -4.78 -20.06
CA THR A 62 16.28 -4.80 -20.97
C THR A 62 15.24 -5.80 -20.45
N GLY A 63 14.05 -5.30 -20.11
CA GLY A 63 12.94 -6.13 -19.63
C GLY A 63 13.18 -6.87 -18.30
N GLY A 64 14.19 -6.48 -17.50
CA GLY A 64 14.50 -7.17 -16.23
C GLY A 64 15.58 -8.25 -16.31
N SER A 65 16.20 -8.47 -17.48
CA SER A 65 17.21 -9.51 -17.72
C SER A 65 18.41 -9.48 -16.76
N ASP A 66 18.88 -8.29 -16.38
CA ASP A 66 20.05 -8.14 -15.51
C ASP A 66 19.72 -8.13 -14.01
N TRP A 67 18.43 -8.05 -13.67
CA TRP A 67 17.96 -7.79 -12.30
C TRP A 67 18.50 -8.80 -11.28
N LYS A 68 18.28 -10.10 -11.53
CA LYS A 68 18.70 -11.19 -10.63
C LYS A 68 20.21 -11.16 -10.39
N HIS A 69 20.98 -10.94 -11.46
CA HIS A 69 22.44 -10.83 -11.39
C HIS A 69 22.89 -9.59 -10.60
N TYR A 70 22.26 -8.44 -10.84
CA TYR A 70 22.59 -7.19 -10.16
C TYR A 70 22.29 -7.25 -8.66
N VAL A 71 21.12 -7.76 -8.27
CA VAL A 71 20.71 -7.92 -6.86
C VAL A 71 21.70 -8.79 -6.11
N ARG A 72 22.12 -9.92 -6.69
CA ARG A 72 23.11 -10.82 -6.10
C ARG A 72 24.47 -10.14 -5.88
N ARG A 73 24.92 -9.31 -6.83
CA ARG A 73 26.25 -8.67 -6.76
C ARG A 73 26.27 -7.39 -5.95
N LYS A 74 25.17 -6.62 -5.93
CA LYS A 74 25.11 -5.28 -5.35
C LYS A 74 23.85 -5.06 -4.50
N PRO A 75 23.56 -5.93 -3.51
CA PRO A 75 22.32 -5.86 -2.73
C PRO A 75 22.21 -4.54 -1.95
N HIS A 76 23.31 -4.02 -1.41
CA HIS A 76 23.34 -2.74 -0.70
C HIS A 76 22.99 -1.55 -1.60
N VAL A 77 23.36 -1.60 -2.89
CA VAL A 77 23.03 -0.54 -3.85
C VAL A 77 21.54 -0.56 -4.17
N VAL A 78 20.97 -1.75 -4.35
CA VAL A 78 19.53 -1.95 -4.57
C VAL A 78 18.75 -1.39 -3.39
N LYS A 79 19.04 -1.86 -2.17
CA LYS A 79 18.40 -1.40 -0.94
C LYS A 79 18.44 0.12 -0.79
N ARG A 80 19.62 0.72 -0.98
CA ARG A 80 19.79 2.18 -0.90
C ARG A 80 18.97 2.92 -1.95
N ARG A 81 18.84 2.39 -3.18
CA ARG A 81 18.08 3.05 -4.25
C ARG A 81 16.58 2.90 -4.07
N VAL A 82 16.10 1.75 -3.61
CA VAL A 82 14.70 1.56 -3.20
C VAL A 82 14.33 2.58 -2.12
N ARG A 83 15.15 2.68 -1.07
CA ARG A 83 14.93 3.66 0.02
C ARG A 83 14.97 5.12 -0.44
N LYS A 84 15.62 5.43 -1.56
CA LYS A 84 15.65 6.77 -2.17
C LYS A 84 14.48 7.07 -3.11
N GLY A 85 13.74 6.07 -3.58
CA GLY A 85 12.71 6.25 -4.61
C GLY A 85 12.96 5.43 -5.85
N ILE A 86 11.99 4.58 -6.17
CA ILE A 86 11.85 4.02 -7.51
C ILE A 86 11.19 5.12 -8.38
N PRO A 87 11.77 5.46 -9.55
CA PRO A 87 11.15 6.37 -10.49
C PRO A 87 9.76 5.89 -10.88
N ASP A 88 8.83 6.82 -10.99
CA ASP A 88 7.41 6.50 -11.15
C ASP A 88 7.14 5.60 -12.36
N CYS A 89 7.74 5.92 -13.51
CA CYS A 89 7.62 5.16 -14.75
C CYS A 89 8.26 3.75 -14.71
N LEU A 90 9.02 3.42 -13.66
CA LEU A 90 9.66 2.11 -13.51
C LEU A 90 9.01 1.25 -12.43
N ARG A 91 8.05 1.77 -11.64
CA ARG A 91 7.41 1.03 -10.55
C ARG A 91 6.77 -0.26 -11.01
N GLY A 92 5.97 -0.23 -12.07
CA GLY A 92 5.31 -1.44 -12.59
C GLY A 92 6.27 -2.61 -12.78
N LEU A 93 7.37 -2.38 -13.50
CA LEU A 93 8.38 -3.40 -13.74
C LEU A 93 9.20 -3.74 -12.48
N VAL A 94 9.68 -2.73 -11.75
CA VAL A 94 10.56 -2.96 -10.59
C VAL A 94 9.81 -3.68 -9.47
N TRP A 95 8.55 -3.34 -9.23
CA TRP A 95 7.69 -3.99 -8.24
C TRP A 95 7.50 -5.48 -8.54
N GLN A 96 7.26 -5.85 -9.81
CA GLN A 96 7.19 -7.26 -10.19
C GLN A 96 8.52 -8.01 -9.98
N LEU A 97 9.64 -7.33 -10.23
CA LEU A 97 10.98 -7.90 -10.09
C LEU A 97 11.41 -8.08 -8.63
N ILE A 98 11.05 -7.16 -7.73
CA ILE A 98 11.37 -7.25 -6.29
C ILE A 98 10.42 -8.19 -5.54
N SER A 99 9.17 -8.32 -5.98
CA SER A 99 8.17 -9.19 -5.35
C SER A 99 8.27 -10.64 -5.80
N GLY A 100 8.95 -10.92 -6.92
CA GLY A 100 8.98 -12.24 -7.55
C GLY A 100 7.73 -12.57 -8.38
N SER A 101 6.77 -11.63 -8.50
CA SER A 101 5.50 -11.90 -9.19
C SER A 101 5.66 -12.17 -10.68
N ARG A 102 6.70 -11.61 -11.31
CA ARG A 102 7.02 -11.91 -12.72
C ARG A 102 7.36 -13.38 -12.94
N ASP A 103 8.11 -13.98 -12.02
CA ASP A 103 8.45 -15.41 -12.11
C ASP A 103 7.18 -16.26 -11.90
N LEU A 104 6.30 -15.89 -10.97
CA LEU A 104 5.02 -16.57 -10.77
C LEU A 104 4.13 -16.53 -12.01
N LEU A 105 4.01 -15.36 -12.66
CA LEU A 105 3.26 -15.22 -13.90
C LEU A 105 3.79 -16.17 -14.98
N LEU A 106 5.11 -16.17 -15.20
CA LEU A 106 5.74 -17.01 -16.22
C LEU A 106 5.58 -18.51 -15.95
N MET A 107 5.52 -18.91 -14.68
CA MET A 107 5.33 -20.31 -14.27
C MET A 107 3.88 -20.79 -14.40
N ASN A 108 2.91 -19.88 -14.51
CA ASN A 108 1.47 -20.21 -14.45
C ASN A 108 0.68 -19.59 -15.63
N PRO A 109 1.07 -19.88 -16.89
CA PRO A 109 0.42 -19.28 -18.05
C PRO A 109 -1.07 -19.65 -18.12
N GLY A 110 -1.93 -18.66 -18.31
CA GLY A 110 -3.37 -18.86 -18.52
C GLY A 110 -4.20 -19.06 -17.24
N VAL A 111 -3.57 -19.24 -16.07
CA VAL A 111 -4.28 -19.45 -14.81
C VAL A 111 -5.17 -18.25 -14.45
N TYR A 112 -4.67 -17.02 -14.64
CA TYR A 112 -5.46 -15.81 -14.37
C TYR A 112 -6.74 -15.77 -15.21
N VAL A 113 -6.60 -15.99 -16.52
CA VAL A 113 -7.72 -16.04 -17.46
C VAL A 113 -8.72 -17.12 -17.06
N GLN A 114 -8.22 -18.28 -16.63
CA GLN A 114 -9.08 -19.38 -16.16
C GLN A 114 -9.93 -18.96 -14.96
N LEU A 115 -9.32 -18.35 -13.95
CA LEU A 115 -10.00 -17.90 -12.73
C LEU A 115 -11.02 -16.79 -12.99
N VAL A 116 -10.72 -15.86 -13.89
CA VAL A 116 -11.64 -14.75 -14.20
C VAL A 116 -12.85 -15.24 -14.99
N ILE A 117 -12.64 -16.11 -15.97
CA ILE A 117 -13.69 -16.48 -16.94
C ILE A 117 -14.55 -17.64 -16.44
N TYR A 118 -13.93 -18.71 -15.91
CA TYR A 118 -14.63 -19.98 -15.70
C TYR A 118 -15.05 -20.24 -14.26
N GLU A 119 -14.56 -19.46 -13.31
CA GLU A 119 -14.85 -19.65 -11.89
C GLU A 119 -15.79 -18.58 -11.34
N THR A 120 -16.50 -18.94 -10.27
CA THR A 120 -17.44 -18.06 -9.56
C THR A 120 -16.91 -17.77 -8.16
N SER A 121 -16.95 -16.50 -7.74
CA SER A 121 -16.53 -16.09 -6.41
C SER A 121 -17.71 -16.06 -5.45
N ALA A 122 -17.54 -16.63 -4.26
CA ALA A 122 -18.51 -16.49 -3.17
C ALA A 122 -18.54 -15.07 -2.58
N SER A 123 -17.52 -14.25 -2.86
CA SER A 123 -17.35 -12.91 -2.30
C SER A 123 -17.73 -11.77 -3.26
N GLU A 124 -18.45 -12.08 -4.33
CA GLU A 124 -18.78 -11.13 -5.40
C GLU A 124 -19.47 -9.86 -4.88
N LEU A 125 -20.44 -9.99 -3.97
CA LEU A 125 -21.16 -8.85 -3.40
C LEU A 125 -20.27 -7.96 -2.54
N ASP A 126 -19.36 -8.55 -1.77
CA ASP A 126 -18.43 -7.79 -0.91
C ASP A 126 -17.39 -7.05 -1.76
N ILE A 127 -16.91 -7.69 -2.84
CA ILE A 127 -16.01 -7.07 -3.83
C ILE A 127 -16.69 -5.85 -4.47
N ILE A 128 -17.94 -6.00 -4.95
CA ILE A 128 -18.70 -4.92 -5.60
C ILE A 128 -18.86 -3.71 -4.66
N ARG A 129 -19.12 -3.95 -3.37
CA ARG A 129 -19.26 -2.89 -2.36
C ARG A 129 -17.96 -2.09 -2.23
N ASP A 130 -16.81 -2.77 -2.17
CA ASP A 130 -15.51 -2.14 -1.94
C ASP A 130 -14.91 -1.43 -3.14
N ILE A 131 -15.20 -1.87 -4.35
CA ILE A 131 -14.70 -1.22 -5.57
C ILE A 131 -15.12 0.25 -5.62
N SER A 132 -16.36 0.56 -5.22
CA SER A 132 -16.91 1.92 -5.29
C SER A 132 -16.18 2.94 -4.42
N ARG A 133 -15.51 2.48 -3.35
CA ARG A 133 -14.79 3.30 -2.37
C ARG A 133 -13.27 3.21 -2.49
N THR A 134 -12.75 2.46 -3.46
CA THR A 134 -11.32 2.31 -3.71
C THR A 134 -10.83 3.40 -4.67
N PHE A 135 -10.03 4.33 -4.16
CA PHE A 135 -9.52 5.51 -4.91
C PHE A 135 -10.60 6.25 -5.74
N PRO A 136 -11.74 6.64 -5.15
CA PRO A 136 -12.90 7.14 -5.90
C PRO A 136 -12.64 8.45 -6.65
N SER A 137 -11.65 9.24 -6.20
CA SER A 137 -11.22 10.48 -6.84
C SER A 137 -10.14 10.28 -7.91
N HIS A 138 -9.72 9.05 -8.20
CA HIS A 138 -8.74 8.77 -9.25
C HIS A 138 -9.43 8.54 -10.59
N VAL A 139 -8.96 9.18 -11.67
CA VAL A 139 -9.62 9.15 -13.00
C VAL A 139 -9.84 7.74 -13.56
N PHE A 140 -8.96 6.78 -13.23
CA PHE A 140 -9.09 5.39 -13.64
C PHE A 140 -10.25 4.65 -12.94
N PHE A 141 -10.56 5.01 -11.69
CA PHE A 141 -11.55 4.32 -10.84
C PHE A 141 -12.85 5.11 -10.65
N GLN A 142 -12.86 6.42 -10.96
CA GLN A 142 -14.00 7.31 -10.75
C GLN A 142 -15.28 6.86 -11.49
N LYS A 143 -15.14 6.36 -12.71
CA LYS A 143 -16.31 5.93 -13.51
C LYS A 143 -16.87 4.64 -12.95
N ARG A 144 -18.09 4.70 -12.41
CA ARG A 144 -18.86 3.52 -11.99
C ARG A 144 -18.98 2.52 -13.14
N HIS A 145 -18.64 1.26 -12.90
CA HIS A 145 -18.58 0.19 -13.91
C HIS A 145 -17.61 0.49 -15.09
N GLY A 146 -16.71 1.45 -14.92
CA GLY A 146 -15.68 1.79 -15.90
C GLY A 146 -14.58 0.72 -16.02
N PRO A 147 -13.63 0.88 -16.96
CA PRO A 147 -12.52 -0.06 -17.14
C PRO A 147 -11.72 -0.34 -15.87
N GLY A 148 -11.37 0.69 -15.07
CA GLY A 148 -10.59 0.49 -13.86
C GLY A 148 -11.35 -0.26 -12.77
N GLN A 149 -12.63 0.05 -12.55
CA GLN A 149 -13.47 -0.71 -11.60
C GLN A 149 -13.67 -2.17 -12.05
N ARG A 150 -13.83 -2.42 -13.35
CA ARG A 150 -13.89 -3.80 -13.89
C ARG A 150 -12.57 -4.54 -13.72
N SER A 151 -11.45 -3.88 -13.96
CA SER A 151 -10.12 -4.48 -13.76
C SER A 151 -9.90 -4.83 -12.29
N LEU A 152 -10.28 -3.93 -11.38
CA LEU A 152 -10.23 -4.17 -9.93
C LEU A 152 -11.12 -5.34 -9.51
N TYR A 153 -12.35 -5.40 -10.04
CA TYR A 153 -13.24 -6.53 -9.83
C TYR A 153 -12.61 -7.85 -10.27
N ASN A 154 -12.07 -7.91 -11.49
CA ASN A 154 -11.48 -9.14 -12.04
C ASN A 154 -10.31 -9.64 -11.19
N VAL A 155 -9.40 -8.74 -10.78
CA VAL A 155 -8.24 -9.10 -9.94
C VAL A 155 -8.70 -9.65 -8.59
N LEU A 156 -9.64 -8.97 -7.91
CA LEU A 156 -10.15 -9.39 -6.61
C LEU A 156 -10.97 -10.68 -6.69
N LYS A 157 -11.80 -10.82 -7.73
CA LYS A 157 -12.54 -12.04 -8.04
C LYS A 157 -11.56 -13.20 -8.23
N ALA A 158 -10.59 -13.05 -9.13
CA ALA A 158 -9.60 -14.08 -9.42
C ALA A 158 -8.83 -14.50 -8.16
N TYR A 159 -8.40 -13.54 -7.33
CA TYR A 159 -7.73 -13.85 -6.06
C TYR A 159 -8.64 -14.63 -5.12
N SER A 160 -9.89 -14.20 -4.94
CA SER A 160 -10.83 -14.85 -4.02
C SER A 160 -11.13 -16.30 -4.39
N VAL A 161 -10.98 -16.65 -5.68
CA VAL A 161 -11.10 -18.03 -6.17
C VAL A 161 -9.77 -18.78 -6.05
N TYR A 162 -8.65 -18.12 -6.34
CA TYR A 162 -7.30 -18.69 -6.24
C TYR A 162 -7.01 -19.18 -4.81
N ASP A 163 -7.45 -18.41 -3.81
CA ASP A 163 -7.25 -18.69 -2.40
C ASP A 163 -8.58 -18.65 -1.65
N ARG A 164 -9.37 -19.72 -1.77
CA ARG A 164 -10.73 -19.78 -1.21
C ARG A 164 -10.79 -19.71 0.33
N ASP A 165 -9.70 -20.07 1.00
CA ASP A 165 -9.59 -19.99 2.47
C ASP A 165 -9.54 -18.53 2.94
N VAL A 166 -8.95 -17.65 2.13
CA VAL A 166 -8.96 -16.19 2.34
C VAL A 166 -10.19 -15.56 1.70
N GLY A 167 -10.52 -15.96 0.47
CA GLY A 167 -11.54 -15.34 -0.34
C GLY A 167 -11.23 -13.85 -0.58
N TYR A 168 -12.20 -13.00 -0.24
CA TYR A 168 -12.03 -11.55 -0.24
C TYR A 168 -12.31 -10.99 1.16
N VAL A 169 -11.43 -10.10 1.61
CA VAL A 169 -11.62 -9.32 2.83
C VAL A 169 -11.50 -7.83 2.52
N GLN A 170 -12.37 -7.07 3.18
CA GLN A 170 -12.42 -5.62 3.06
C GLN A 170 -11.04 -4.98 3.28
N GLY A 171 -10.66 -4.08 2.36
CA GLY A 171 -9.35 -3.44 2.34
C GLY A 171 -8.39 -4.00 1.30
N MET A 172 -8.57 -5.25 0.85
CA MET A 172 -7.79 -5.82 -0.27
C MET A 172 -7.93 -4.99 -1.55
N GLY A 173 -9.08 -4.35 -1.76
CA GLY A 173 -9.30 -3.43 -2.88
C GLY A 173 -8.26 -2.31 -2.98
N PHE A 174 -7.78 -1.75 -1.87
CA PHE A 174 -6.78 -0.68 -1.90
C PHE A 174 -5.38 -1.16 -2.30
N ILE A 175 -5.03 -2.42 -1.98
CA ILE A 175 -3.79 -3.05 -2.43
C ILE A 175 -3.89 -3.35 -3.92
N ALA A 176 -4.93 -4.04 -4.36
CA ALA A 176 -5.14 -4.37 -5.77
C ALA A 176 -5.28 -3.11 -6.65
N GLY A 177 -6.01 -2.11 -6.17
CA GLY A 177 -6.19 -0.82 -6.85
C GLY A 177 -4.88 -0.08 -7.05
N LEU A 178 -4.01 -0.04 -6.04
CA LEU A 178 -2.69 0.60 -6.15
C LEU A 178 -1.81 -0.12 -7.18
N LEU A 179 -1.85 -1.45 -7.22
CA LEU A 179 -1.12 -2.24 -8.21
C LEU A 179 -1.60 -1.95 -9.64
N LEU A 180 -2.92 -1.91 -9.86
CA LEU A 180 -3.54 -1.63 -11.15
C LEU A 180 -3.23 -0.23 -11.71
N LEU A 181 -2.78 0.70 -10.88
CA LEU A 181 -2.30 2.01 -11.36
C LEU A 181 -0.92 1.95 -12.03
N TYR A 182 -0.18 0.84 -11.86
CA TYR A 182 1.20 0.71 -12.33
C TYR A 182 1.46 -0.47 -13.25
N MET A 183 0.53 -1.42 -13.37
CA MET A 183 0.71 -2.62 -14.18
C MET A 183 -0.61 -3.13 -14.76
N SER A 184 -0.52 -4.13 -15.64
CA SER A 184 -1.69 -4.77 -16.23
C SER A 184 -2.52 -5.53 -15.21
N GLU A 185 -3.72 -5.93 -15.60
CA GLU A 185 -4.65 -6.69 -14.75
C GLU A 185 -4.03 -8.00 -14.23
N GLU A 186 -3.43 -8.79 -15.13
CA GLU A 186 -2.78 -10.06 -14.78
C GLU A 186 -1.50 -9.87 -13.96
N ASP A 187 -0.70 -8.84 -14.27
CA ASP A 187 0.48 -8.50 -13.47
C ASP A 187 0.10 -8.15 -12.02
N ALA A 188 -0.97 -7.37 -11.85
CA ALA A 188 -1.48 -6.96 -10.54
C ALA A 188 -1.99 -8.16 -9.74
N PHE A 189 -2.70 -9.09 -10.39
CA PHE A 189 -3.10 -10.36 -9.79
C PHE A 189 -1.90 -11.16 -9.27
N TRP A 190 -0.89 -11.40 -10.11
CA TRP A 190 0.28 -12.18 -9.69
C TRP A 190 1.10 -11.48 -8.61
N LEU A 191 1.12 -10.15 -8.60
CA LEU A 191 1.78 -9.41 -7.52
C LEU A 191 1.00 -9.48 -6.21
N LEU A 192 -0.34 -9.44 -6.26
CA LEU A 192 -1.17 -9.70 -5.10
C LEU A 192 -0.93 -11.11 -4.54
N VAL A 193 -0.91 -12.13 -5.41
CA VAL A 193 -0.57 -13.51 -5.03
C VAL A 193 0.82 -13.59 -4.41
N ALA A 194 1.83 -12.96 -5.02
CA ALA A 194 3.20 -12.94 -4.50
C ALA A 194 3.30 -12.36 -3.08
N LEU A 195 2.48 -11.34 -2.77
CA LEU A 195 2.46 -10.74 -1.43
C LEU A 195 1.77 -11.65 -0.42
N LEU A 196 0.56 -12.10 -0.74
CA LEU A 196 -0.28 -12.82 0.22
C LEU A 196 0.26 -14.22 0.50
N LYS A 197 0.68 -14.94 -0.55
CA LYS A 197 1.29 -16.29 -0.44
C LYS A 197 2.78 -16.29 -0.09
N GLY A 198 3.44 -15.12 -0.07
CA GLY A 198 4.82 -14.98 0.38
C GLY A 198 5.87 -15.53 -0.59
N ALA A 199 5.99 -14.94 -1.78
CA ALA A 199 6.99 -15.34 -2.77
C ALA A 199 8.44 -14.95 -2.40
N VAL A 200 8.61 -13.80 -1.75
CA VAL A 200 9.93 -13.26 -1.36
C VAL A 200 10.03 -13.01 0.14
N HIS A 201 8.98 -12.45 0.74
CA HIS A 201 8.87 -12.24 2.19
C HIS A 201 7.86 -13.22 2.78
N SER A 202 7.81 -13.33 4.10
CA SER A 202 6.81 -14.13 4.81
C SER A 202 5.38 -13.83 4.31
N PRO A 203 4.53 -14.87 4.13
CA PRO A 203 3.14 -14.68 3.73
C PRO A 203 2.41 -13.70 4.64
N ILE A 204 1.57 -12.84 4.04
CA ILE A 204 0.72 -11.89 4.77
C ILE A 204 -0.77 -12.17 4.58
N GLU A 205 -1.14 -13.29 3.97
CA GLU A 205 -2.53 -13.76 3.84
C GLU A 205 -3.29 -13.77 5.17
N GLY A 206 -2.61 -14.01 6.31
CA GLY A 206 -3.20 -13.93 7.64
C GLY A 206 -3.74 -12.54 8.03
N LEU A 207 -3.44 -11.48 7.26
CA LEU A 207 -4.09 -10.18 7.38
C LEU A 207 -5.55 -10.20 6.89
N TYR A 208 -5.91 -11.21 6.09
CA TYR A 208 -7.18 -11.37 5.40
C TYR A 208 -7.83 -12.73 5.66
N GLN A 209 -7.26 -13.57 6.54
CA GLN A 209 -7.92 -14.80 6.96
C GLN A 209 -9.04 -14.51 7.97
N ALA A 210 -9.97 -15.45 8.12
CA ALA A 210 -11.03 -15.37 9.11
C ALA A 210 -10.46 -15.12 10.52
N GLY A 211 -11.01 -14.12 11.22
CA GLY A 211 -10.51 -13.67 12.53
C GLY A 211 -9.32 -12.71 12.46
N LEU A 212 -8.76 -12.41 11.28
CA LEU A 212 -7.66 -11.48 11.06
C LEU A 212 -6.43 -11.75 11.96
N PRO A 213 -5.95 -13.00 12.08
CA PRO A 213 -4.96 -13.39 13.08
C PRO A 213 -3.68 -12.54 13.01
N LEU A 214 -3.21 -12.23 11.79
CA LEU A 214 -1.99 -11.45 11.61
C LEU A 214 -2.20 -9.96 11.91
N VAL A 215 -3.42 -9.43 11.73
CA VAL A 215 -3.75 -8.06 12.17
C VAL A 215 -3.68 -7.98 13.68
N GLN A 216 -4.31 -8.92 14.40
CA GLN A 216 -4.27 -8.95 15.86
C GLN A 216 -2.83 -9.06 16.39
N GLN A 217 -2.04 -9.95 15.80
CA GLN A 217 -0.62 -10.11 16.14
C GLN A 217 0.15 -8.80 15.91
N TYR A 218 0.00 -8.17 14.74
CA TYR A 218 0.72 -6.94 14.42
C TYR A 218 0.32 -5.77 15.31
N LEU A 219 -0.96 -5.64 15.67
CA LEU A 219 -1.43 -4.62 16.58
C LEU A 219 -0.87 -4.81 18.00
N LEU A 220 -0.79 -6.05 18.50
CA LEU A 220 -0.18 -6.36 19.79
C LEU A 220 1.32 -6.01 19.79
N GLN A 221 2.05 -6.44 18.75
CA GLN A 221 3.46 -6.11 18.58
C GLN A 221 3.67 -4.60 18.47
N PHE A 222 2.79 -3.90 17.76
CA PHE A 222 2.85 -2.46 17.61
C PHE A 222 2.63 -1.75 18.95
N ASP A 223 1.63 -2.16 19.73
CA ASP A 223 1.37 -1.63 21.08
C ASP A 223 2.60 -1.75 21.99
N GLN A 224 3.20 -2.94 22.01
CA GLN A 224 4.41 -3.20 22.80
C GLN A 224 5.57 -2.30 22.36
N LEU A 225 5.77 -2.13 21.06
CA LEU A 225 6.80 -1.23 20.53
C LEU A 225 6.54 0.23 20.89
N VAL A 226 5.28 0.68 20.92
CA VAL A 226 4.93 2.04 21.38
C VAL A 226 5.30 2.21 22.85
N ARG A 227 4.93 1.26 23.72
CA ARG A 227 5.27 1.30 25.15
C ARG A 227 6.77 1.23 25.42
N GLU A 228 7.52 0.46 24.62
CA GLU A 228 8.98 0.33 24.77
C GLU A 228 9.74 1.56 24.25
N LEU A 229 9.32 2.13 23.11
CA LEU A 229 10.07 3.18 22.42
C LEU A 229 9.60 4.60 22.78
N MET A 230 8.35 4.74 23.23
CA MET A 230 7.68 6.00 23.58
C MET A 230 6.85 5.79 24.86
N PRO A 231 7.48 5.49 26.01
CA PRO A 231 6.79 5.01 27.21
C PRO A 231 5.74 6.01 27.73
N LYS A 232 6.03 7.31 27.70
CA LYS A 232 5.06 8.35 28.10
C LYS A 232 3.79 8.31 27.24
N LEU A 233 3.95 8.16 25.93
CA LEU A 233 2.84 8.07 25.00
C LEU A 233 2.06 6.76 25.18
N GLY A 234 2.76 5.64 25.41
CA GLY A 234 2.13 4.35 25.71
C GLY A 234 1.33 4.36 27.02
N GLU A 235 1.82 5.05 28.04
CA GLU A 235 1.10 5.25 29.30
C GLU A 235 -0.13 6.14 29.08
N HIS A 236 0.02 7.27 28.37
CA HIS A 236 -1.11 8.14 28.01
C HIS A 236 -2.20 7.38 27.23
N PHE A 237 -1.81 6.57 26.24
CA PHE A 237 -2.76 5.74 25.49
C PHE A 237 -3.48 4.73 26.40
N THR A 238 -2.80 4.19 27.41
CA THR A 238 -3.42 3.29 28.38
C THR A 238 -4.43 4.03 29.26
N GLN A 239 -4.09 5.24 29.73
CA GLN A 239 -4.97 6.09 30.54
C GLN A 239 -6.21 6.53 29.77
N GLU A 240 -6.05 6.91 28.51
CA GLU A 240 -7.13 7.29 27.60
C GLU A 240 -7.83 6.08 26.94
N MET A 241 -7.50 4.84 27.35
CA MET A 241 -8.12 3.61 26.84
C MET A 241 -8.03 3.43 25.30
N ILE A 242 -6.97 3.97 24.69
CA ILE A 242 -6.69 3.87 23.26
C ILE A 242 -6.11 2.50 22.93
N ASN A 243 -6.84 1.76 22.10
CA ASN A 243 -6.36 0.49 21.55
C ASN A 243 -5.84 0.69 20.11
N PRO A 244 -4.68 0.13 19.72
CA PRO A 244 -4.18 0.23 18.34
C PRO A 244 -5.15 -0.22 17.26
N SER A 245 -6.06 -1.16 17.55
CA SER A 245 -7.10 -1.58 16.60
C SER A 245 -7.99 -0.43 16.12
N MET A 246 -8.14 0.62 16.93
CA MET A 246 -9.00 1.78 16.65
C MET A 246 -8.43 2.71 15.55
N TYR A 247 -7.11 2.69 15.31
CA TYR A 247 -6.45 3.61 14.38
C TYR A 247 -5.45 2.93 13.42
N ALA A 248 -4.78 1.86 13.84
CA ALA A 248 -3.67 1.26 13.08
C ALA A 248 -4.07 0.06 12.21
N SER A 249 -5.28 -0.49 12.35
CA SER A 249 -5.72 -1.66 11.57
C SER A 249 -5.57 -1.44 10.06
N GLN A 250 -5.99 -0.27 9.56
CA GLN A 250 -5.89 0.08 8.15
C GLN A 250 -4.44 0.27 7.67
N TRP A 251 -3.52 0.64 8.57
CA TRP A 251 -2.11 0.81 8.21
C TRP A 251 -1.50 -0.52 7.77
N PHE A 252 -1.83 -1.60 8.47
CA PHE A 252 -1.38 -2.96 8.13
C PHE A 252 -2.17 -3.56 6.97
N ILE A 253 -3.51 -3.45 7.00
CA ILE A 253 -4.39 -4.05 5.99
C ILE A 253 -4.20 -3.41 4.59
N THR A 254 -3.85 -2.13 4.52
CA THR A 254 -3.71 -1.43 3.23
C THR A 254 -2.29 -0.98 2.93
N VAL A 255 -1.34 -1.27 3.82
CA VAL A 255 0.05 -0.77 3.73
C VAL A 255 0.03 0.76 3.51
N PHE A 256 -0.77 1.45 4.32
CA PHE A 256 -1.04 2.88 4.27
C PHE A 256 -1.67 3.44 2.97
N SER A 257 -2.05 2.63 1.99
CA SER A 257 -2.62 3.15 0.74
C SER A 257 -4.01 3.77 0.90
N TYR A 258 -4.70 3.47 2.01
CA TYR A 258 -5.93 4.15 2.43
C TYR A 258 -5.67 5.37 3.33
N SER A 259 -4.66 5.30 4.19
CA SER A 259 -4.49 6.23 5.33
C SER A 259 -3.57 7.42 5.06
N LEU A 260 -2.69 7.34 4.06
CA LEU A 260 -1.72 8.40 3.77
C LEU A 260 -1.91 8.95 2.35
N PRO A 261 -1.42 10.18 2.07
CA PRO A 261 -1.36 10.71 0.72
C PRO A 261 -0.70 9.73 -0.26
N PHE A 262 -1.22 9.66 -1.48
CA PHE A 262 -0.81 8.64 -2.45
C PHE A 262 0.71 8.62 -2.70
N HIS A 263 1.34 9.79 -2.83
CA HIS A 263 2.79 9.89 -3.02
C HIS A 263 3.60 9.27 -1.86
N SER A 264 3.15 9.44 -0.62
CA SER A 264 3.75 8.82 0.58
C SER A 264 3.56 7.32 0.56
N ALA A 265 2.33 6.86 0.26
CA ALA A 265 2.02 5.43 0.12
C ALA A 265 2.94 4.75 -0.90
N LEU A 266 3.15 5.33 -2.08
CA LEU A 266 4.07 4.77 -3.10
C LEU A 266 5.49 4.60 -2.59
N ARG A 267 5.99 5.56 -1.80
CA ARG A 267 7.34 5.52 -1.25
C ARG A 267 7.48 4.46 -0.16
N ILE A 268 6.43 4.25 0.63
CA ILE A 268 6.34 3.17 1.60
C ILE A 268 6.28 1.82 0.87
N TRP A 269 5.47 1.71 -0.17
CA TRP A 269 5.33 0.52 -1.01
C TRP A 269 6.63 0.09 -1.69
N ASP A 270 7.39 1.03 -2.23
CA ASP A 270 8.73 0.77 -2.78
C ASP A 270 9.59 -0.02 -1.77
N VAL A 271 9.57 0.39 -0.49
CA VAL A 271 10.38 -0.21 0.59
C VAL A 271 9.73 -1.47 1.14
N PHE A 272 8.40 -1.51 1.25
CA PHE A 272 7.64 -2.66 1.73
C PHE A 272 7.88 -3.88 0.86
N LEU A 273 7.79 -3.73 -0.46
CA LEU A 273 8.06 -4.83 -1.39
C LEU A 273 9.51 -5.32 -1.32
N ALA A 274 10.47 -4.45 -0.99
CA ALA A 274 11.89 -4.83 -0.93
C ALA A 274 12.34 -5.34 0.45
N GLU A 275 11.73 -4.88 1.54
CA GLU A 275 12.19 -5.12 2.90
C GLU A 275 11.15 -5.82 3.81
N GLY A 276 9.94 -6.03 3.31
CA GLY A 276 8.85 -6.70 4.01
C GLY A 276 8.10 -5.81 5.00
N VAL A 277 7.17 -6.41 5.74
CA VAL A 277 6.19 -5.74 6.61
C VAL A 277 6.80 -4.87 7.72
N LYS A 278 8.06 -5.11 8.09
CA LYS A 278 8.76 -4.32 9.13
C LYS A 278 8.76 -2.82 8.86
N ILE A 279 8.69 -2.39 7.60
CA ILE A 279 8.59 -0.97 7.27
C ILE A 279 7.26 -0.38 7.73
N VAL A 280 6.18 -1.14 7.73
CA VAL A 280 4.84 -0.68 8.12
C VAL A 280 4.84 -0.31 9.61
N PHE A 281 5.42 -1.17 10.46
CA PHE A 281 5.67 -0.86 11.87
C PHE A 281 6.50 0.41 12.05
N LYS A 282 7.62 0.51 11.33
CA LYS A 282 8.54 1.65 11.43
C LYS A 282 7.86 2.96 11.03
N VAL A 283 7.03 2.94 10.00
CA VAL A 283 6.28 4.12 9.54
C VAL A 283 5.23 4.52 10.58
N GLY A 284 4.45 3.57 11.10
CA GLY A 284 3.48 3.86 12.16
C GLY A 284 4.13 4.46 13.41
N LEU A 285 5.26 3.88 13.85
CA LEU A 285 6.03 4.41 14.99
C LEU A 285 6.63 5.79 14.68
N ALA A 286 7.04 6.05 13.44
CA ALA A 286 7.57 7.35 13.03
C ALA A 286 6.49 8.43 13.04
N LEU A 287 5.26 8.12 12.59
CA LEU A 287 4.11 9.04 12.66
C LEU A 287 3.81 9.43 14.10
N LEU A 288 3.71 8.43 15.00
CA LEU A 288 3.49 8.67 16.43
C LEU A 288 4.63 9.47 17.05
N LYS A 289 5.87 9.16 16.69
CA LYS A 289 7.05 9.86 17.21
C LYS A 289 7.13 11.31 16.74
N HIS A 290 6.73 11.60 15.50
CA HIS A 290 6.70 12.96 14.96
C HIS A 290 5.66 13.82 15.68
N CYS A 291 4.50 13.24 16.00
CA CYS A 291 3.39 13.95 16.65
C CYS A 291 3.37 13.77 18.17
N HIS A 292 4.43 13.23 18.76
CA HIS A 292 4.45 12.74 20.14
C HIS A 292 3.98 13.79 21.17
N ASP A 293 4.54 15.00 21.10
CA ASP A 293 4.29 16.05 22.09
C ASP A 293 2.89 16.63 21.98
N ASP A 294 2.26 16.54 20.82
CA ASP A 294 0.88 16.98 20.60
C ASP A 294 -0.09 15.90 21.08
N LEU A 295 0.14 14.63 20.71
CA LEU A 295 -0.70 13.51 21.11
C LEU A 295 -0.77 13.33 22.63
N LEU A 296 0.30 13.63 23.37
CA LEU A 296 0.35 13.55 24.83
C LEU A 296 -0.62 14.49 25.57
N LYS A 297 -1.10 15.54 24.91
CA LYS A 297 -1.95 16.56 25.54
C LYS A 297 -3.44 16.32 25.30
N LEU A 298 -3.77 15.41 24.39
CA LEU A 298 -5.12 15.25 23.88
C LEU A 298 -5.90 14.20 24.68
N PRO A 299 -7.15 14.46 25.07
CA PRO A 299 -8.06 13.45 25.59
C PRO A 299 -8.54 12.51 24.48
N PHE A 300 -9.18 11.40 24.84
CA PHE A 300 -9.62 10.33 23.95
C PHE A 300 -10.19 10.78 22.58
N GLU A 301 -11.18 11.67 22.56
CA GLU A 301 -11.85 12.08 21.30
C GLU A 301 -10.91 12.83 20.35
N GLU A 302 -10.18 13.82 20.86
CA GLU A 302 -9.21 14.60 20.10
C GLU A 302 -8.02 13.75 19.66
N LEU A 303 -7.60 12.83 20.52
CA LEU A 303 -6.53 11.89 20.24
C LEU A 303 -6.92 10.94 19.10
N MET A 304 -8.13 10.40 19.12
CA MET A 304 -8.67 9.57 18.04
C MET A 304 -8.78 10.33 16.71
N HIS A 305 -9.14 11.62 16.76
CA HIS A 305 -9.13 12.46 15.58
C HIS A 305 -7.71 12.68 15.04
N ALA A 306 -6.75 13.02 15.90
CA ALA A 306 -5.35 13.22 15.53
C ALA A 306 -4.69 11.96 14.95
N LEU A 307 -4.98 10.78 15.51
CA LEU A 307 -4.46 9.50 15.03
C LEU A 307 -5.02 9.06 13.66
N ARG A 308 -6.17 9.62 13.25
CA ARG A 308 -6.76 9.40 11.92
C ARG A 308 -6.31 10.44 10.90
N ASN A 309 -5.95 11.64 11.36
CA ASN A 309 -5.65 12.80 10.53
C ASN A 309 -4.31 13.43 10.96
N PHE A 310 -3.21 12.80 10.55
CA PHE A 310 -1.87 13.34 10.83
C PHE A 310 -1.62 14.65 10.05
N PRO A 311 -0.79 15.56 10.59
CA PRO A 311 -0.32 16.74 9.87
C PRO A 311 0.38 16.39 8.53
N GLU A 312 0.24 17.25 7.51
CA GLU A 312 0.82 17.01 6.18
C GLU A 312 2.34 16.83 6.19
N ASP A 313 3.06 17.59 7.03
CA ASP A 313 4.51 17.50 7.20
C ASP A 313 4.93 16.17 7.84
N ALA A 314 4.14 15.62 8.75
CA ALA A 314 4.36 14.30 9.34
C ALA A 314 4.22 13.17 8.30
N MET A 315 3.40 13.39 7.28
CA MET A 315 3.10 12.43 6.22
C MET A 315 4.02 12.56 4.99
N ASP A 316 4.85 13.61 4.92
CA ASP A 316 5.82 13.81 3.83
C ASP A 316 6.88 12.69 3.83
N PRO A 317 7.03 11.92 2.73
CA PRO A 317 7.96 10.78 2.69
C PRO A 317 9.42 11.18 2.88
N ASP A 318 9.82 12.41 2.55
CA ASP A 318 11.19 12.89 2.73
C ASP A 318 11.52 13.18 4.21
N THR A 319 10.50 13.39 5.05
CA THR A 319 10.63 13.53 6.51
C THR A 319 10.35 12.20 7.23
N LEU A 320 9.25 11.54 6.85
CA LEU A 320 8.74 10.33 7.50
C LEU A 320 9.66 9.12 7.34
N LEU A 321 10.18 8.86 6.13
CA LEU A 321 10.98 7.65 5.89
C LEU A 321 12.36 7.69 6.57
N PRO A 322 13.11 8.81 6.57
CA PRO A 322 14.33 8.90 7.37
C PRO A 322 14.09 8.63 8.86
N LEU A 323 13.01 9.18 9.43
CA LEU A 323 12.63 8.90 10.81
C LEU A 323 12.34 7.41 11.01
N ALA A 324 11.52 6.81 10.13
CA ALA A 324 11.22 5.37 10.16
C ALA A 324 12.46 4.48 10.05
N TYR A 325 13.45 4.85 9.22
CA TYR A 325 14.70 4.10 9.09
C TYR A 325 15.56 4.13 10.35
N SER A 326 15.49 5.22 11.13
CA SER A 326 16.22 5.38 12.40
C SER A 326 15.72 4.43 13.50
N ILE A 327 14.44 4.03 13.44
CA ILE A 327 13.80 3.18 14.45
C ILE A 327 14.25 1.73 14.27
N LYS A 328 14.78 1.12 15.33
CA LYS A 328 15.31 -0.26 15.30
C LYS A 328 14.28 -1.24 15.89
N VAL A 329 13.48 -1.87 15.03
CA VAL A 329 12.44 -2.85 15.45
C VAL A 329 12.75 -4.30 15.06
N SER A 330 13.72 -4.54 14.17
CA SER A 330 13.86 -5.86 13.50
C SER A 330 14.10 -7.02 14.46
N LYS A 331 15.07 -6.89 15.36
CA LYS A 331 15.37 -7.94 16.35
C LYS A 331 14.18 -8.19 17.28
N ARG A 332 13.53 -7.11 17.73
CA ARG A 332 12.44 -7.17 18.69
C ARG A 332 11.19 -7.82 18.11
N LEU A 333 10.82 -7.50 16.87
CA LEU A 333 9.70 -8.15 16.17
C LEU A 333 9.91 -9.66 16.01
N GLU A 334 11.15 -10.09 15.79
CA GLU A 334 11.49 -11.50 15.64
C GLU A 334 11.41 -12.26 16.97
N GLU A 335 11.91 -11.66 18.06
CA GLU A 335 11.73 -12.16 19.43
C GLU A 335 10.23 -12.31 19.77
N MET A 336 9.43 -11.26 19.54
CA MET A 336 7.99 -11.27 19.79
C MET A 336 7.26 -12.34 18.98
N LYS A 337 7.66 -12.56 17.73
CA LYS A 337 7.08 -13.62 16.89
C LYS A 337 7.36 -15.01 17.49
N GLN A 338 8.60 -15.28 17.90
CA GLN A 338 8.98 -16.56 18.51
C GLN A 338 8.22 -16.81 19.83
N ASP A 339 7.97 -15.77 20.61
CA ASP A 339 7.23 -15.89 21.87
C ASP A 339 5.74 -16.19 21.63
N CYS A 340 5.13 -15.56 20.61
CA CYS A 340 3.78 -15.91 20.16
C CYS A 340 3.69 -17.37 19.68
N ASP A 341 4.63 -17.81 18.83
CA ASP A 341 4.64 -19.17 18.29
C ASP A 341 4.78 -20.22 19.42
N LYS A 342 5.62 -19.94 20.44
CA LYS A 342 5.75 -20.79 21.64
C LYS A 342 4.50 -20.81 22.51
N ALA A 343 3.78 -19.69 22.62
CA ALA A 343 2.55 -19.62 23.40
C ALA A 343 1.42 -20.42 22.73
N VAL A 344 1.33 -20.39 21.40
CA VAL A 344 0.37 -21.19 20.61
C VAL A 344 0.73 -22.69 20.64
N ALA A 345 2.03 -23.02 20.62
CA ALA A 345 2.51 -24.41 20.67
C ALA A 345 2.42 -25.09 22.05
N LYS A 346 1.97 -24.38 23.10
CA LYS A 346 1.64 -24.96 24.41
C LYS A 346 0.12 -25.03 24.58
N PRO A 347 -0.55 -26.11 24.14
CA PRO A 347 -1.95 -26.31 24.52
C PRO A 347 -2.03 -26.56 26.03
N THR A 348 -3.00 -25.89 26.65
CA THR A 348 -3.48 -25.99 28.02
C THR A 348 -3.44 -27.42 28.58
N GLN A 349 -2.38 -27.78 29.32
CA GLN A 349 -2.34 -29.01 30.14
C GLN A 349 -3.13 -28.89 31.46
N THR A 350 -3.82 -27.78 31.71
CA THR A 350 -4.48 -27.48 32.99
C THR A 350 -5.99 -27.74 33.04
N ALA A 351 -6.55 -28.54 32.12
CA ALA A 351 -7.98 -28.90 32.15
C ALA A 351 -8.24 -30.41 32.31
N LYS A 352 -7.51 -31.08 33.20
CA LYS A 352 -7.87 -32.42 33.73
C LYS A 352 -7.42 -32.58 35.18
N SER A 353 -8.03 -31.86 36.11
CA SER A 353 -7.98 -32.23 37.54
C SER A 353 -9.06 -31.52 38.37
N VAL A 354 -10.34 -31.59 37.97
CA VAL A 354 -11.46 -31.40 38.92
C VAL A 354 -12.63 -32.29 38.48
N ARG A 355 -12.53 -33.58 38.80
CA ARG A 355 -13.67 -34.46 39.08
C ARG A 355 -13.19 -35.49 40.10
N GLN A 356 -13.36 -35.15 41.37
CA GLN A 356 -13.68 -36.11 42.42
C GLN A 356 -14.94 -35.62 43.10
#